data_AF-A0A1B2I635-F1
#
_entry.id   AF-A0A1B2I635-F1
#
_cell.length_a   1.000
_cell.length_b   1.000
_cell.length_c   1.000
_cell.angle_alpha   90.00
_cell.angle_beta   90.00
_cell.angle_gamma   90.00
#
_symmetry.space_group_name_H-M   'P 1'
#
loop_
_entity.id
_entity.type
_entity.pdbx_description
1 polymer ?
#
loop_
_entity_poly.entity_id
_entity_poly.type
_entity_poly.pdbx_seq_one_letter_code
_entity_poly.pdbx_strand_id
1 'polypeptide(L)'
;MAENVIAGNIDWSKLKTPEMIFAENKDKKLALVSTAFTGYCKGAFACSYGWPMQFAEADVQKMEGAVKLLENDPSQAPYVVDAEDTLHTGVTLDDMKAIQLEMMQHYAAAYLRKQQLRAIVTACTTQAELDAVEITWEENTNADNS
;
A
#
# COMPACT_ATOMS: atom_id res chain seq x y z
N MET A 1 -5.04 -21.99 -64.67
CA MET A 1 -4.31 -22.02 -63.38
C MET A 1 -5.10 -21.15 -62.43
N ALA A 2 -6.04 -21.73 -61.68
CA ALA A 2 -6.83 -21.00 -60.71
C ALA A 2 -6.03 -21.01 -59.39
N GLU A 3 -5.56 -19.84 -58.96
CA GLU A 3 -4.92 -19.68 -57.67
C GLU A 3 -5.95 -19.91 -56.57
N ASN A 4 -5.71 -20.98 -55.80
CA ASN A 4 -6.53 -21.36 -54.67
C ASN A 4 -6.15 -20.44 -53.50
N VAL A 5 -6.91 -19.37 -53.28
CA VAL A 5 -6.73 -18.50 -52.11
C VAL A 5 -7.17 -19.30 -50.89
N ILE A 6 -6.21 -19.80 -50.11
CA ILE A 6 -6.47 -20.35 -48.78
C ILE A 6 -6.91 -19.17 -47.92
N ALA A 7 -8.23 -19.00 -47.78
CA ALA A 7 -8.79 -18.13 -46.75
C ALA A 7 -8.30 -18.66 -45.40
N GLY A 8 -7.29 -18.01 -44.83
CA GLY A 8 -6.80 -18.33 -43.50
C GLY A 8 -7.98 -18.28 -42.54
N ASN A 9 -8.28 -19.41 -41.91
CA ASN A 9 -9.32 -19.52 -40.88
C ASN A 9 -8.98 -18.56 -39.73
N ILE A 10 -9.54 -17.35 -39.77
CA ILE A 10 -9.52 -16.45 -38.61
C ILE A 10 -10.33 -17.13 -37.53
N ASP A 11 -9.68 -17.41 -36.41
CA ASP A 11 -10.32 -17.95 -35.23
C ASP A 11 -11.06 -16.82 -34.50
N TRP A 12 -12.31 -16.59 -34.91
CA TRP A 12 -13.17 -15.54 -34.39
C TRP A 12 -13.44 -15.66 -32.88
N SER A 13 -13.15 -16.81 -32.26
CA SER A 13 -13.26 -17.01 -30.81
C SER A 13 -12.15 -16.31 -30.00
N LYS A 14 -11.09 -15.84 -30.66
CA LYS A 14 -9.95 -15.13 -30.05
C LYS A 14 -10.06 -13.60 -30.12
N LEU A 15 -11.06 -13.07 -30.83
CA LEU A 15 -11.28 -11.63 -30.91
C LEU A 15 -11.93 -11.13 -29.61
N LYS A 16 -11.22 -10.29 -28.88
CA LYS A 16 -11.75 -9.63 -27.68
C LYS A 16 -12.60 -8.45 -28.10
N THR A 17 -13.82 -8.36 -27.60
CA THR A 17 -14.65 -7.18 -27.79
C THR A 17 -14.07 -6.00 -27.01
N PRO A 18 -14.38 -4.74 -27.37
CA PRO A 18 -13.99 -3.57 -26.58
C PRO A 18 -14.42 -3.67 -25.11
N GLU A 19 -15.60 -4.25 -24.82
CA GLU A 19 -16.05 -4.46 -23.45
C GLU A 19 -15.18 -5.46 -22.68
N MET A 20 -14.76 -6.55 -23.33
CA MET A 20 -13.84 -7.53 -22.73
C MET A 20 -12.47 -6.91 -22.44
N ILE A 21 -11.94 -6.12 -23.37
CA ILE A 21 -10.65 -5.43 -23.19
C ILE A 21 -10.73 -4.44 -22.02
N PHE A 22 -11.82 -3.67 -21.94
CA PHE A 22 -12.04 -2.73 -20.85
C PHE A 22 -12.13 -3.45 -19.49
N ALA A 23 -12.90 -4.54 -19.40
CA ALA A 23 -13.01 -5.34 -18.18
C ALA A 23 -11.65 -5.88 -17.73
N GLU A 24 -10.86 -6.46 -18.65
CA GLU A 24 -9.51 -6.96 -18.34
C GLU A 24 -8.58 -5.84 -17.85
N ASN A 25 -8.63 -4.66 -18.49
CA ASN A 25 -7.80 -3.53 -18.08
C ASN A 25 -8.20 -3.00 -16.69
N LYS A 26 -9.50 -3.03 -16.37
CA LYS A 26 -10.01 -2.66 -15.06
C LYS A 26 -9.50 -3.60 -13.96
N ASP A 27 -9.53 -4.91 -14.22
CA ASP A 27 -8.97 -5.91 -13.31
C ASP A 27 -7.47 -5.72 -13.11
N LYS A 28 -6.71 -5.45 -14.19
CA LYS A 28 -5.28 -5.14 -14.11
C LYS A 28 -5.02 -3.88 -13.28
N LYS A 29 -5.82 -2.82 -13.43
CA LYS A 29 -5.66 -1.59 -12.64
C LYS A 29 -5.98 -1.84 -11.16
N LEU A 30 -7.00 -2.64 -10.83
CA LEU A 30 -7.28 -3.05 -9.44
C LEU A 30 -6.14 -3.87 -8.81
N ALA A 31 -5.52 -4.74 -9.59
CA ALA A 31 -4.31 -5.46 -9.17
C ALA A 31 -3.15 -4.49 -8.95
N LEU A 32 -2.95 -3.52 -9.86
CA LEU A 32 -1.92 -2.49 -9.74
C LEU A 32 -2.09 -1.64 -8.48
N VAL A 33 -3.32 -1.24 -8.11
CA VAL A 33 -3.62 -0.55 -6.84
C VAL A 33 -3.16 -1.39 -5.64
N SER A 34 -3.39 -2.70 -5.68
CA SER A 34 -3.00 -3.60 -4.60
C SER A 34 -1.47 -3.76 -4.51
N THR A 35 -0.79 -3.90 -5.65
CA THR A 35 0.67 -3.94 -5.72
C THR A 35 1.29 -2.63 -5.24
N ALA A 36 0.75 -1.48 -5.66
CA ALA A 36 1.22 -0.17 -5.26
C ALA A 36 1.05 0.06 -3.75
N PHE A 37 -0.06 -0.39 -3.16
CA PHE A 37 -0.29 -0.33 -1.71
C PHE A 37 0.78 -1.10 -0.94
N THR A 38 1.03 -2.35 -1.35
CA THR A 38 2.07 -3.18 -0.73
C THR A 38 3.46 -2.55 -0.91
N GLY A 39 3.73 -1.94 -2.06
CA GLY A 39 4.98 -1.20 -2.30
C GLY A 39 5.14 0.00 -1.39
N TYR A 40 4.09 0.80 -1.21
CA TYR A 40 4.09 1.96 -0.34
C TYR A 40 4.26 1.58 1.13
N CYS A 41 3.55 0.56 1.62
CA CYS A 41 3.65 0.12 3.02
C CYS A 41 5.01 -0.49 3.39
N LYS A 42 5.83 -0.89 2.41
CA LYS A 42 7.23 -1.30 2.64
C LYS A 42 8.17 -0.12 2.87
N GLY A 43 7.71 1.11 2.62
CA GLY A 43 8.47 2.31 2.90
C GLY A 43 8.54 2.61 4.41
N ALA A 44 9.07 3.79 4.71
CA ALA A 44 9.14 4.33 6.05
C ALA A 44 8.53 5.73 6.10
N PHE A 45 8.14 6.16 7.30
CA PHE A 45 7.73 7.53 7.59
C PHE A 45 8.60 8.08 8.72
N ALA A 46 8.78 9.39 8.81
CA ALA A 46 9.44 10.00 9.96
C ALA A 46 8.46 10.08 11.13
N CYS A 47 8.73 9.38 12.23
CA CYS A 47 7.94 9.50 13.46
C CYS A 47 8.20 10.84 14.16
N SER A 48 7.45 11.12 15.24
CA SER A 48 7.62 12.33 16.06
C SER A 48 9.04 12.56 16.62
N TYR A 49 9.84 11.49 16.71
CA TYR A 49 11.25 11.54 17.12
C TYR A 49 12.22 11.82 15.95
N GLY A 50 11.70 11.97 14.73
CA GLY A 50 12.49 12.15 13.51
C GLY A 50 13.12 10.85 12.98
N TRP A 51 12.82 9.70 13.59
CA TRP A 51 13.34 8.41 13.15
C TRP A 51 12.49 7.83 12.02
N PRO A 52 13.12 7.22 10.99
CA PRO A 52 12.38 6.57 9.93
C PRO A 52 11.78 5.25 10.44
N MET A 53 10.47 5.14 10.55
CA MET A 53 9.79 3.93 11.03
C MET A 53 9.10 3.19 9.89
N GLN A 54 9.31 1.87 9.83
CA GLN A 54 8.50 0.99 8.97
C GLN A 54 7.05 0.99 9.49
N PHE A 55 6.08 0.88 8.60
CA PHE A 55 4.66 0.92 8.97
C PHE A 55 3.81 -0.14 8.27
N ALA A 56 4.44 -1.17 7.69
CA ALA A 56 3.68 -2.32 7.24
C ALA A 56 2.99 -2.99 8.44
N GLU A 57 1.85 -3.65 8.19
CA GLU A 57 1.07 -4.32 9.23
C GLU A 57 1.90 -5.26 10.11
N ALA A 58 2.84 -5.99 9.50
CA ALA A 58 3.73 -6.88 10.24
C ALA A 58 4.65 -6.13 11.21
N ASP A 59 5.11 -4.92 10.87
CA ASP A 59 5.99 -4.13 11.71
C ASP A 59 5.22 -3.46 12.84
N VAL A 60 3.99 -3.00 12.57
CA VAL A 60 3.02 -2.56 13.59
C VAL A 60 2.78 -3.67 14.61
N GLN A 61 2.54 -4.90 14.16
CA GLN A 61 2.29 -6.06 15.03
C GLN A 61 3.53 -6.44 15.87
N LYS A 62 4.74 -6.32 15.32
CA LYS A 62 5.98 -6.54 16.09
C LYS A 62 6.10 -5.51 17.22
N MET A 63 5.87 -4.23 16.92
CA MET A 63 5.89 -3.16 17.93
C MET A 63 4.83 -3.41 19.01
N GLU A 64 3.61 -3.80 18.61
CA GLU A 64 2.55 -4.18 19.55
C GLU A 64 2.98 -5.33 20.48
N GLY A 65 3.62 -6.36 19.92
CA GLY A 65 4.16 -7.48 20.70
C GLY A 65 5.23 -7.05 21.70
N ALA A 66 6.14 -6.16 21.29
CA ALA A 66 7.19 -5.61 22.16
C ALA A 66 6.60 -4.77 23.30
N VAL A 67 5.61 -3.91 23.00
CA VAL A 67 4.89 -3.13 24.01
C VAL A 67 4.21 -4.05 25.03
N LYS A 68 3.47 -5.06 24.59
CA LYS A 68 2.80 -6.02 25.47
C LYS A 68 3.79 -6.82 26.34
N LEU A 69 4.95 -7.16 25.80
CA LEU A 69 5.99 -7.85 26.56
C LEU A 69 6.50 -6.95 27.71
N LEU A 70 6.83 -5.70 27.41
CA LEU A 70 7.31 -4.72 28.40
C LEU A 70 6.26 -4.36 29.46
N GLU A 71 4.97 -4.36 29.11
CA GLU A 71 3.89 -4.19 30.08
C GLU A 71 3.81 -5.32 31.11
N ASN A 72 4.21 -6.54 30.73
CA ASN A 72 4.15 -7.73 31.59
C ASN A 72 5.48 -8.05 32.26
N ASP A 73 6.60 -7.60 31.70
CA ASP A 73 7.94 -7.77 32.25
C ASP A 73 8.73 -6.44 32.23
N PRO A 74 8.62 -5.63 33.30
CA PRO A 74 9.32 -4.35 33.41
C PRO A 74 10.82 -4.51 33.68
N SER A 75 11.35 -5.75 33.78
CA SER A 75 12.79 -5.96 33.93
C SER A 75 13.57 -5.73 32.63
N GLN A 76 12.88 -5.72 31.48
CA GLN A 76 13.47 -5.41 30.20
C GLN A 76 13.49 -3.90 29.94
N ALA A 77 14.63 -3.40 29.47
CA ALA A 77 14.74 -2.01 29.05
C ALA A 77 14.01 -1.82 27.70
N PRO A 78 13.12 -0.82 27.58
CA PRO A 78 12.49 -0.49 26.31
C PRO A 78 13.53 -0.05 25.26
N TYR A 79 13.32 -0.44 24.02
CA TYR A 79 14.13 -0.03 22.87
C TYR A 79 13.27 -0.01 21.60
N VAL A 80 13.70 0.77 20.62
CA VAL A 80 13.12 0.83 19.28
C VAL A 80 14.21 0.59 18.25
N VAL A 81 13.91 -0.17 17.20
CA VAL A 81 14.77 -0.28 16.02
C VAL A 81 14.05 0.39 14.87
N ASP A 82 14.72 1.33 14.22
CA ASP A 82 14.15 2.07 13.10
C ASP A 82 14.29 1.31 11.77
N ALA A 83 13.79 1.90 10.69
CA ALA A 83 13.78 1.31 9.35
C ALA A 83 15.17 1.15 8.74
N GLU A 84 16.18 1.82 9.29
CA GLU A 84 17.59 1.77 8.87
C GLU A 84 18.41 0.81 9.76
N ASP A 85 17.74 -0.02 10.56
CA ASP A 85 18.34 -0.94 11.53
C ASP A 85 19.14 -0.23 12.64
N THR A 86 18.83 1.04 12.93
CA THR A 86 19.45 1.77 14.05
C THR A 86 18.70 1.50 15.35
N LEU A 87 19.45 1.07 16.38
CA LEU A 87 18.92 0.82 17.71
C LEU A 87 18.86 2.11 18.54
N HIS A 88 17.65 2.48 18.95
CA HIS A 88 17.35 3.57 19.86
C HIS A 88 17.07 3.03 21.26
N THR A 89 17.93 3.38 22.22
CA THR A 89 17.80 3.00 23.64
C THR A 89 17.49 4.23 24.49
N GLY A 90 17.04 4.02 25.73
CA GLY A 90 16.63 5.12 26.61
C GLY A 90 15.24 5.69 26.29
N VAL A 91 14.49 5.03 25.43
CA VAL A 91 13.05 5.27 25.22
C VAL A 91 12.26 4.71 26.40
N THR A 92 11.11 5.30 26.66
CA THR A 92 10.15 4.80 27.64
C THR A 92 9.11 3.90 26.96
N LEU A 93 8.36 3.12 27.75
CA LEU A 93 7.23 2.36 27.24
C LEU A 93 6.15 3.27 26.63
N ASP A 94 5.96 4.46 27.18
CA ASP A 94 5.00 5.43 26.64
C ASP A 94 5.47 5.97 25.28
N ASP A 95 6.77 6.19 25.09
CA ASP A 95 7.34 6.57 23.79
C ASP A 95 7.09 5.48 22.74
N MET A 96 7.29 4.22 23.10
CA MET A 96 7.01 3.09 22.20
C MET A 96 5.53 3.03 21.82
N LYS A 97 4.62 3.25 22.77
CA LYS A 97 3.16 3.30 22.50
C LYS A 97 2.80 4.47 21.58
N ALA A 98 3.44 5.63 21.75
CA ALA A 98 3.24 6.78 20.87
C ALA A 98 3.71 6.47 19.44
N ILE A 99 4.91 5.91 19.27
CA ILE A 99 5.45 5.50 17.96
C ILE A 99 4.54 4.44 17.32
N GLN A 100 4.10 3.44 18.09
CA GLN A 100 3.17 2.42 17.61
C GLN A 100 1.87 3.04 17.09
N LEU A 101 1.31 4.03 17.79
CA LEU A 101 0.11 4.73 17.36
C LEU A 101 0.32 5.45 16.02
N GLU A 102 1.46 6.12 15.85
CA GLU A 102 1.81 6.77 14.59
C GLU A 102 1.93 5.74 13.45
N MET A 103 2.61 4.61 13.67
CA MET A 103 2.69 3.53 12.68
C MET A 103 1.30 3.02 12.27
N MET A 104 0.39 2.82 13.25
CA MET A 104 -1.00 2.41 12.99
C MET A 104 -1.76 3.45 12.18
N GLN A 105 -1.60 4.73 12.49
CA GLN A 105 -2.25 5.82 11.76
C GLN A 105 -1.78 5.90 10.31
N HIS A 106 -0.48 5.78 10.07
CA HIS A 106 0.10 5.75 8.72
C HIS A 106 -0.41 4.56 7.90
N TYR A 107 -0.44 3.36 8.50
CA TYR A 107 -1.01 2.18 7.83
C TYR A 107 -2.51 2.34 7.53
N ALA A 108 -3.29 2.85 8.49
CA ALA A 108 -4.72 3.07 8.32
C ALA A 108 -5.02 4.09 7.21
N ALA A 109 -4.25 5.18 7.14
CA ALA A 109 -4.35 6.18 6.07
C ALA A 109 -4.04 5.55 4.69
N ALA A 110 -2.97 4.77 4.59
CA ALA A 110 -2.63 4.03 3.37
C ALA A 110 -3.75 3.06 2.97
N TYR A 111 -4.32 2.33 3.94
CA TYR A 111 -5.40 1.39 3.68
C TYR A 111 -6.68 2.09 3.21
N LEU A 112 -7.03 3.22 3.81
CA LEU A 112 -8.16 4.05 3.37
C LEU A 112 -7.96 4.52 1.93
N ARG A 113 -6.76 5.05 1.61
CA ARG A 113 -6.41 5.50 0.26
C ARG A 113 -6.53 4.37 -0.77
N LYS A 114 -6.08 3.16 -0.42
CA LYS A 114 -6.26 1.96 -1.26
C LYS A 114 -7.74 1.72 -1.58
N GLN A 115 -8.63 1.81 -0.58
CA GLN A 115 -10.06 1.60 -0.81
C GLN A 115 -10.68 2.69 -1.69
N GLN A 116 -10.28 3.95 -1.49
CA GLN A 116 -10.71 5.06 -2.35
C GLN A 116 -10.29 4.84 -3.81
N LEU A 117 -9.03 4.47 -4.06
CA LEU A 117 -8.53 4.16 -5.40
C LEU A 117 -9.29 2.99 -6.04
N ARG A 118 -9.58 1.94 -5.27
CA ARG A 118 -10.41 0.81 -5.75
C ARG A 118 -11.80 1.28 -6.14
N ALA A 119 -12.44 2.12 -5.32
CA ALA A 119 -13.76 2.67 -5.63
C ALA A 119 -13.75 3.52 -6.91
N ILE A 120 -12.73 4.36 -7.10
CA ILE A 120 -12.54 5.16 -8.32
C ILE A 120 -12.41 4.26 -9.55
N VAL A 121 -11.52 3.26 -9.51
CA VAL A 121 -11.35 2.29 -10.61
C VAL A 121 -12.66 1.55 -10.90
N THR A 122 -13.38 1.13 -9.86
CA THR A 122 -14.68 0.45 -10.01
C THR A 122 -15.75 1.36 -10.62
N ALA A 123 -15.71 2.67 -10.38
CA ALA A 123 -16.66 3.62 -10.95
C ALA A 123 -16.39 3.95 -12.43
N CYS A 124 -15.17 3.74 -12.94
CA CYS A 124 -14.87 3.97 -14.36
C CYS A 124 -15.77 3.12 -15.28
N THR A 125 -16.26 3.77 -16.34
CA THR A 125 -17.11 3.21 -17.40
C THR A 125 -16.43 3.22 -18.77
N THR A 126 -15.37 4.00 -18.93
CA THR A 126 -14.60 4.09 -20.18
C THR A 126 -13.10 3.83 -19.98
N GLN A 127 -12.40 3.42 -21.04
CA GLN A 127 -10.95 3.23 -21.01
C GLN A 127 -10.20 4.54 -20.70
N ALA A 128 -10.68 5.68 -21.22
CA ALA A 128 -10.07 6.99 -20.96
C ALA A 128 -10.15 7.38 -19.47
N GLU A 129 -11.29 7.14 -18.82
CA GLU A 129 -11.44 7.35 -17.37
C GLU A 129 -10.48 6.46 -16.57
N LEU A 130 -10.36 5.18 -16.98
CA LEU A 130 -9.49 4.22 -16.33
C LEU A 130 -8.00 4.63 -16.45
N ASP A 131 -7.59 5.07 -17.63
CA ASP A 131 -6.20 5.50 -17.88
C ASP A 131 -5.85 6.77 -17.11
N ALA A 132 -6.82 7.67 -16.92
CA ALA A 132 -6.67 8.89 -16.11
C ALA A 132 -6.56 8.63 -14.60
N VAL A 133 -6.84 7.41 -14.10
CA VAL A 133 -6.65 7.09 -12.68
C VAL A 133 -5.16 7.01 -12.34
N GLU A 134 -4.69 8.04 -11.65
CA GLU A 134 -3.35 8.10 -11.05
C GLU A 134 -3.33 7.39 -9.69
N ILE A 135 -2.32 6.53 -9.50
CA ILE A 135 -2.12 5.80 -8.25
C ILE A 135 -1.04 6.54 -7.46
N THR A 136 -1.49 7.40 -6.56
CA THR A 136 -0.64 8.20 -5.68
C THR A 136 -1.01 7.96 -4.22
N TRP A 137 0.01 8.02 -3.38
CA TRP A 137 -0.08 7.99 -1.93
C TRP A 137 0.26 9.40 -1.46
N GLU A 138 -0.56 10.00 -0.62
CA GLU A 138 -0.16 11.26 0.00
C GLU A 138 1.10 11.00 0.81
N GLU A 139 2.13 11.82 0.60
CA GLU A 139 3.16 11.98 1.63
C GLU A 139 2.43 12.49 2.85
N ASN A 140 2.53 11.79 3.99
CA ASN A 140 2.04 12.31 5.26
C ASN A 140 2.95 13.50 5.63
N THR A 141 2.79 14.62 4.95
CA THR A 141 3.24 15.92 5.42
C THR A 141 2.22 16.34 6.45
N ASN A 142 2.49 16.01 7.72
CA ASN A 142 1.97 16.78 8.84
C ASN A 142 2.53 18.22 8.71
N ALA A 143 2.00 18.99 7.75
CA ALA A 143 2.31 20.39 7.53
C ALA A 143 1.23 21.32 8.08
N ASP A 144 0.12 20.77 8.59
CA ASP A 144 -0.98 21.56 9.16
C ASP A 144 -1.34 21.07 10.56
N ASN A 145 -0.49 21.38 11.54
CA ASN A 145 -0.98 21.74 12.88
C ASN A 145 -0.44 23.13 13.19
N SER A 146 -1.24 24.11 12.76
CA SER A 146 -1.19 25.51 13.18
C SER A 146 -1.41 25.68 14.67
#